data_AF-A0AAW0UDG1-F1
#
_entry.id   AF-A0AAW0UDG1-F1
#
_cell.length_a   1.000
_cell.length_b   1.000
_cell.length_c   1.000
_cell.angle_alpha   90.00
_cell.angle_beta   90.00
_cell.angle_gamma   90.00
#
_symmetry.space_group_name_H-M   'P 1'
#
loop_
_entity.id
_entity.type
_entity.pdbx_description
1 polymer ?
#
loop_
_entity_poly.entity_id
_entity_poly.type
_entity_poly.pdbx_seq_one_letter_code
_entity_poly.pdbx_strand_id
1 'polypeptide(L)'
;MARSYTLDRKQFGRPLANNQLIQKKMADALTEISLGLQGCLHVGRLKDEGKATPEMISLLKRNSCGKSLDIARNCRDMLGGNGICDEYHIVRHVMNLEAVNTYEGTHDIHALILGRAITGLQAFSAK
;
A
#
# COMPACT_ATOMS: atom_id res chain seq x y z
N MET A 1 0.45 14.35 -4.08
CA MET A 1 -0.40 14.64 -5.26
C MET A 1 -1.89 14.75 -4.94
N ALA A 2 -2.56 13.69 -4.47
CA ALA A 2 -4.00 13.74 -4.15
C ALA A 2 -4.36 14.81 -3.10
N ARG A 3 -3.54 14.97 -2.05
CA ARG A 3 -3.69 16.06 -1.08
C ARG A 3 -3.71 17.44 -1.74
N SER A 4 -2.67 17.79 -2.52
CA SER A 4 -2.60 19.08 -3.22
C SER A 4 -3.79 19.28 -4.15
N TYR A 5 -4.10 18.28 -4.98
CA TYR A 5 -5.24 18.34 -5.90
C TYR A 5 -6.57 18.61 -5.17
N THR A 6 -6.82 17.96 -4.03
CA THR A 6 -8.06 18.16 -3.29
C THR A 6 -8.13 19.48 -2.51
N LEU A 7 -6.99 20.10 -2.22
CA LEU A 7 -6.93 21.46 -1.67
C LEU A 7 -7.20 22.50 -2.76
N ASP A 8 -6.68 22.29 -3.97
CA ASP A 8 -6.77 23.24 -5.08
C ASP A 8 -8.12 23.14 -5.83
N ARG A 9 -8.62 21.91 -6.04
CA ARG A 9 -9.87 21.66 -6.77
C ARG A 9 -11.08 22.05 -5.93
N LYS A 10 -11.90 22.96 -6.45
CA LYS A 10 -13.15 23.42 -5.83
C LYS A 10 -14.37 22.81 -6.51
N GLN A 11 -15.32 22.33 -5.71
CA GLN A 11 -16.65 21.88 -6.14
C GLN A 11 -17.66 22.27 -5.06
N PHE A 12 -18.90 22.57 -5.45
CA PHE A 12 -19.95 23.02 -4.52
C PHE A 12 -19.48 24.21 -3.65
N GLY A 13 -18.75 25.15 -4.24
CA GLY A 13 -18.27 26.37 -3.57
C GLY A 13 -17.09 26.20 -2.60
N ARG A 14 -16.51 25.01 -2.44
CA ARG A 14 -15.40 24.76 -1.49
C ARG A 14 -14.36 23.76 -2.02
N PRO A 15 -13.14 23.71 -1.44
CA PRO A 15 -12.15 22.68 -1.76
C PRO A 15 -12.69 21.26 -1.52
N LEU A 16 -12.30 20.30 -2.35
CA LEU A 16 -12.65 18.88 -2.17
C LEU A 16 -12.19 18.35 -0.81
N ALA A 17 -11.04 18.81 -0.31
CA ALA A 17 -10.49 18.47 1.00
C ALA A 17 -11.40 18.83 2.19
N ASN A 18 -12.43 19.65 1.98
CA ASN A 18 -13.42 20.02 2.99
C ASN A 18 -14.61 19.03 3.07
N ASN A 19 -14.52 17.87 2.44
CA ASN A 19 -15.54 16.81 2.54
C ASN A 19 -15.04 15.66 3.42
N GLN A 20 -15.89 15.19 4.34
CA GLN A 20 -15.55 14.12 5.31
C GLN A 20 -14.96 12.87 4.64
N LEU A 21 -15.54 12.43 3.51
CA LEU A 21 -15.07 11.24 2.79
C LEU A 21 -13.67 11.41 2.17
N ILE A 22 -13.30 12.63 1.78
CA ILE A 22 -11.96 12.93 1.26
C ILE A 22 -10.95 12.91 2.41
N GLN A 23 -11.30 13.48 3.56
CA GLN A 23 -10.44 13.44 4.75
C GLN A 23 -10.25 12.03 5.29
N LYS A 24 -11.31 11.20 5.30
CA LYS A 24 -11.21 9.78 5.67
C LYS A 24 -10.18 9.05 4.81
N LYS A 25 -10.25 9.18 3.48
CA LYS A 25 -9.28 8.55 2.56
C LYS A 25 -7.84 8.99 2.84
N MET A 26 -7.63 10.27 3.17
CA MET A 26 -6.30 10.77 3.54
C MET A 26 -5.82 10.22 4.89
N ALA A 27 -6.70 10.12 5.88
CA ALA A 27 -6.39 9.56 7.19
C ALA A 27 -6.02 8.07 7.10
N ASP A 28 -6.80 7.29 6.35
CA ASP A 28 -6.53 5.86 6.11
C ASP A 28 -5.17 5.69 5.43
N ALA A 29 -4.88 6.47 4.39
CA ALA A 29 -3.61 6.40 3.67
C ALA A 29 -2.40 6.76 4.57
N LEU A 30 -2.50 7.85 5.33
CA LEU A 30 -1.42 8.26 6.23
C LEU A 30 -1.16 7.20 7.32
N THR A 31 -2.22 6.60 7.85
CA THR A 31 -2.12 5.56 8.88
C THR A 31 -1.31 4.37 8.36
N GLU A 32 -1.68 3.83 7.20
CA GLU A 32 -1.03 2.66 6.63
C GLU A 32 0.41 2.93 6.17
N ILE A 33 0.68 4.11 5.62
CA ILE A 33 2.04 4.54 5.28
C ILE A 33 2.91 4.60 6.53
N SER A 34 2.38 5.18 7.61
CA SER A 34 3.13 5.35 8.87
C SER A 34 3.46 4.00 9.50
N LEU A 35 2.48 3.09 9.54
CA LEU A 35 2.67 1.73 10.05
C LEU A 35 3.71 0.96 9.22
N GLY A 36 3.59 1.00 7.90
CA GLY A 36 4.54 0.36 6.99
C GLY A 36 5.96 0.91 7.14
N LEU A 37 6.11 2.23 7.22
CA LEU A 37 7.41 2.89 7.38
C LEU A 37 8.12 2.47 8.67
N GLN A 38 7.40 2.41 9.80
CA GLN A 38 7.98 1.96 11.06
C GLN A 38 8.38 0.48 11.01
N GLY A 39 7.55 -0.37 10.38
CA GLY A 39 7.89 -1.78 10.14
C GLY A 39 9.18 -1.94 9.33
N CYS A 40 9.28 -1.23 8.20
CA CYS A 40 10.48 -1.23 7.36
C CYS A 40 11.72 -0.72 8.10
N LEU A 41 11.60 0.35 8.88
CA LEU A 41 12.71 0.88 9.68
C LEU A 41 13.21 -0.15 10.69
N HIS A 42 12.30 -0.82 11.40
CA HIS A 42 12.65 -1.83 12.39
C HIS A 42 13.34 -3.04 11.74
N VAL A 43 12.77 -3.60 10.67
CA VAL A 43 13.37 -4.75 9.97
C VAL A 43 14.68 -4.36 9.28
N GLY A 44 14.82 -3.11 8.80
CA GLY A 44 16.08 -2.58 8.30
C GLY A 44 17.19 -2.63 9.35
N ARG A 45 16.92 -2.17 10.58
CA ARG A 45 17.87 -2.26 11.70
C ARG A 45 18.21 -3.70 12.06
N LEU A 46 17.21 -4.58 12.14
CA LEU A 46 17.45 -6.01 12.39
C LEU A 46 18.30 -6.66 11.28
N LYS A 47 18.15 -6.21 10.04
CA LYS A 47 18.97 -6.69 8.92
C LYS A 47 20.43 -6.30 9.10
N ASP A 48 20.70 -5.05 9.50
CA ASP A 48 22.07 -4.58 9.78
C ASP A 48 22.70 -5.34 10.96
N GLU A 49 21.89 -5.77 11.93
CA GLU A 49 22.30 -6.62 13.06
C GLU A 49 22.42 -8.12 12.70
N GLY A 50 22.12 -8.53 11.47
CA GLY A 50 22.10 -9.94 11.06
C GLY A 50 20.98 -10.78 11.67
N LYS A 51 19.92 -10.14 12.18
CA LYS A 51 18.77 -10.75 12.87
C LYS A 51 17.47 -10.78 12.06
N ALA A 52 17.44 -10.18 10.87
CA ALA A 52 16.25 -10.21 10.02
C ALA A 52 15.98 -11.63 9.49
N THR A 53 14.72 -12.07 9.57
CA THR A 53 14.31 -13.38 9.02
C THR A 53 13.52 -13.22 7.71
N PRO A 54 13.47 -14.26 6.85
CA PRO A 54 12.65 -14.24 5.64
C PRO A 54 11.16 -13.98 5.89
N GLU A 55 10.63 -14.40 7.05
CA GLU A 55 9.24 -14.16 7.47
C GLU A 55 8.97 -12.69 7.74
N MET A 56 9.93 -11.97 8.36
CA MET A 56 9.81 -10.52 8.57
C MET A 56 9.74 -9.77 7.25
N ILE A 57 10.58 -10.15 6.28
CA ILE A 57 10.56 -9.58 4.93
C ILE A 57 9.24 -9.90 4.23
N SER A 58 8.76 -11.15 4.34
CA SER A 58 7.49 -11.59 3.76
C SER A 58 6.30 -10.80 4.30
N LEU A 59 6.27 -10.55 5.61
CA LEU A 59 5.23 -9.74 6.25
C LEU A 59 5.20 -8.33 5.68
N LEU A 60 6.36 -7.66 5.62
CA LEU A 60 6.44 -6.29 5.15
C LEU A 60 6.17 -6.16 3.65
N LYS A 61 6.68 -7.07 2.83
CA LYS A 61 6.43 -7.09 1.38
C LYS A 61 4.93 -7.22 1.11
N ARG A 62 4.30 -8.26 1.68
CA ARG A 62 2.86 -8.50 1.54
C ARG A 62 2.05 -7.28 1.95
N ASN A 63 2.29 -6.76 3.16
CA ASN A 63 1.51 -5.64 3.68
C ASN A 63 1.74 -4.36 2.88
N SER A 64 2.99 -3.97 2.65
CA SER A 64 3.32 -2.70 2.01
C SER A 64 2.87 -2.66 0.55
N CYS A 65 3.00 -3.76 -0.20
CA CYS A 65 2.54 -3.81 -1.59
C CYS A 65 1.01 -3.70 -1.67
N GLY A 66 0.28 -4.50 -0.88
CA GLY A 66 -1.19 -4.47 -0.86
C GLY A 66 -1.73 -3.09 -0.44
N LYS A 67 -1.23 -2.55 0.67
CA LYS A 67 -1.64 -1.22 1.16
C LYS A 67 -1.28 -0.11 0.19
N SER A 68 -0.09 -0.14 -0.42
CA SER A 68 0.29 0.87 -1.41
C SER A 68 -0.63 0.87 -2.62
N LEU A 69 -1.01 -0.31 -3.12
CA LEU A 69 -1.92 -0.46 -4.24
C LEU A 69 -3.32 0.10 -3.91
N ASP A 70 -3.85 -0.24 -2.74
CA ASP A 70 -5.15 0.27 -2.28
C ASP A 70 -5.13 1.79 -2.08
N ILE A 71 -4.05 2.34 -1.53
CA ILE A 71 -3.86 3.79 -1.39
C ILE A 71 -3.81 4.46 -2.76
N ALA A 72 -3.07 3.90 -3.72
CA ALA A 72 -2.98 4.44 -5.07
C ALA A 72 -4.35 4.44 -5.77
N ARG A 73 -5.13 3.36 -5.63
CA ARG A 73 -6.50 3.27 -6.17
C ARG A 73 -7.44 4.31 -5.54
N ASN A 74 -7.38 4.50 -4.22
CA ASN A 74 -8.15 5.53 -3.52
C ASN A 74 -7.74 6.95 -3.93
N CYS A 75 -6.43 7.20 -4.06
CA CYS A 75 -5.92 8.47 -4.54
C CYS A 75 -6.37 8.75 -5.98
N ARG A 76 -6.39 7.73 -6.85
CA ARG A 76 -6.89 7.86 -8.22
C ARG A 76 -8.35 8.29 -8.22
N ASP A 77 -9.17 7.65 -7.39
CA ASP A 77 -10.58 7.99 -7.24
C ASP A 77 -10.79 9.45 -6.76
N MET A 78 -9.95 9.95 -5.84
CA MET A 78 -10.00 11.34 -5.37
C MET A 78 -9.78 12.38 -6.48
N LEU A 79 -9.13 12.01 -7.59
CA LEU A 79 -8.90 12.88 -8.75
C LEU A 79 -10.07 12.85 -9.76
N GLY A 80 -11.01 11.91 -9.62
CA GLY A 80 -12.13 11.73 -10.56
C GLY A 80 -11.65 11.42 -11.98
N GLY A 81 -12.26 12.05 -12.98
CA GLY A 81 -11.89 11.87 -14.39
C GLY A 81 -10.42 12.22 -14.69
N ASN A 82 -9.84 13.21 -14.01
CA ASN A 82 -8.42 13.52 -14.18
C ASN A 82 -7.51 12.40 -13.67
N GLY A 83 -8.01 11.55 -12.77
CA GLY A 83 -7.26 10.44 -12.20
C GLY A 83 -6.94 9.34 -13.21
N ILE A 84 -7.63 9.26 -14.35
CA ILE A 84 -7.32 8.27 -15.41
C ILE A 84 -6.32 8.80 -16.44
N CYS A 85 -5.99 10.09 -16.40
CA CYS A 85 -5.01 10.70 -17.29
C CYS A 85 -3.59 10.52 -16.73
N ASP A 86 -2.65 10.08 -17.57
CA ASP A 86 -1.25 9.87 -17.14
C ASP A 86 -0.51 11.17 -16.76
N GLU A 87 -1.00 12.32 -17.24
CA GLU A 87 -0.55 13.67 -16.86
C GLU A 87 -0.65 13.92 -15.35
N TYR A 88 -1.60 13.27 -14.68
CA TYR A 88 -1.76 13.33 -13.23
C TYR A 88 -1.08 12.17 -12.52
N HIS A 89 -0.31 11.33 -13.21
CA HIS A 89 0.60 10.28 -12.74
C HIS A 89 0.01 9.18 -11.83
N ILE A 90 -1.17 9.35 -11.26
CA ILE A 90 -1.70 8.45 -10.23
C ILE A 90 -2.05 7.09 -10.83
N VAL A 91 -2.63 7.08 -12.03
CA VAL A 91 -2.97 5.86 -12.75
C VAL A 91 -1.72 5.05 -13.09
N ARG A 92 -0.61 5.71 -13.48
CA ARG A 92 0.68 5.04 -13.69
C ARG A 92 1.17 4.35 -12.42
N HIS A 93 1.05 4.99 -11.25
CA HIS A 93 1.39 4.35 -9.99
C HIS A 93 0.48 3.17 -9.65
N VAL A 94 -0.84 3.26 -9.92
CA VAL A 94 -1.76 2.13 -9.75
C VAL A 94 -1.29 0.95 -10.60
N MET A 95 -1.04 1.16 -11.89
CA MET A 95 -0.61 0.10 -12.81
C MET A 95 0.73 -0.52 -12.43
N ASN A 96 1.70 0.31 -12.04
CA ASN A 96 3.00 -0.20 -11.57
C ASN A 96 2.84 -1.08 -10.32
N LEU A 97 1.96 -0.69 -9.39
CA LEU A 97 1.76 -1.41 -8.15
C LEU A 97 1.03 -2.76 -8.33
N GLU A 98 0.27 -2.96 -9.40
CA GLU A 98 -0.27 -4.27 -9.76
C GLU A 98 0.86 -5.29 -10.00
N ALA A 99 1.90 -4.88 -10.74
CA ALA A 99 3.07 -5.71 -10.99
C ALA A 99 3.87 -5.96 -9.69
N VAL A 100 4.08 -4.92 -8.90
CA VAL A 100 4.82 -5.01 -7.62
C VAL A 100 4.13 -5.94 -6.62
N ASN A 101 2.80 -5.97 -6.61
CA ASN A 101 2.03 -6.88 -5.75
C ASN A 101 2.12 -8.35 -6.21
N THR A 102 2.56 -8.58 -7.45
CA THR A 102 2.61 -9.91 -8.07
C THR A 102 3.99 -10.53 -8.05
N TYR A 103 5.03 -9.80 -8.50
CA TYR A 103 6.39 -10.35 -8.55
C TYR A 103 6.99 -10.58 -7.16
N GLU A 104 8.16 -11.20 -7.06
CA GLU A 104 8.89 -11.41 -5.80
C GLU A 104 8.03 -12.07 -4.69
N GLY A 105 7.15 -12.99 -5.11
CA GLY A 105 6.15 -13.63 -4.26
C GLY A 105 4.82 -12.89 -4.26
N THR A 106 3.76 -13.55 -4.73
CA THR A 106 2.42 -12.95 -4.70
C THR A 106 1.96 -12.71 -3.26
N HIS A 107 0.96 -11.84 -3.09
CA HIS A 107 0.35 -11.56 -1.79
C HIS A 107 -0.08 -12.83 -1.03
N ASP A 108 -0.58 -13.84 -1.75
CA ASP A 108 -1.02 -15.12 -1.18
C ASP A 108 0.14 -16.06 -0.85
N ILE A 109 1.20 -16.07 -1.68
CA ILE A 109 2.41 -16.85 -1.38
C ILE A 109 3.03 -16.38 -0.06
N HIS A 110 3.13 -15.07 0.17
CA HIS A 110 3.60 -14.57 1.47
C HIS A 110 2.63 -14.89 2.61
N ALA A 111 1.31 -14.91 2.37
CA ALA A 111 0.35 -15.34 3.39
C ALA A 111 0.62 -16.80 3.83
N LEU A 112 0.92 -17.69 2.88
CA LEU A 112 1.27 -19.08 3.17
C LEU A 112 2.62 -19.24 3.89
N ILE A 113 3.62 -18.41 3.55
CA ILE A 113 4.90 -18.36 4.29
C ILE A 113 4.65 -18.01 5.76
N LEU A 114 3.85 -16.98 6.01
CA LEU A 114 3.51 -16.56 7.38
C LEU A 114 2.66 -17.62 8.09
N GLY A 115 1.66 -18.20 7.42
CA GLY A 115 0.83 -19.28 7.96
C GLY A 115 1.67 -20.47 8.41
N ARG A 116 2.64 -20.88 7.59
CA ARG A 116 3.60 -21.94 7.96
C ARG A 116 4.46 -21.55 9.16
N ALA A 117 4.95 -20.31 9.22
CA ALA A 117 5.74 -19.83 10.37
C ALA A 117 4.94 -19.79 11.67
N ILE A 118 3.65 -19.46 11.61
CA ILE A 118 2.75 -19.41 12.76
C ILE A 118 2.37 -20.82 13.24
N THR A 119 2.07 -21.74 12.32
CA THR A 119 1.48 -23.05 12.64
C THR A 119 2.49 -24.21 12.66
N GLY A 120 3.65 -24.03 12.03
CA GLY A 120 4.59 -25.12 11.74
C GLY A 120 4.15 -26.05 10.60
N LEU A 121 2.98 -25.82 9.98
CA LEU A 121 2.39 -26.71 8.97
C LEU A 121 2.51 -26.11 7.57
N GLN A 122 2.97 -26.91 6.61
CA GLN A 122 3.09 -26.51 5.21
C GLN A 122 1.69 -26.55 4.54
N ALA A 123 1.37 -25.52 3.73
CA ALA A 123 0.07 -25.39 3.07
C ALA A 123 0.15 -24.86 1.63
N PHE A 124 1.28 -25.01 0.94
CA PHE A 124 1.41 -24.62 -0.48
C PHE A 124 0.91 -25.71 -1.43
N SER A 125 0.85 -26.96 -0.95
CA SER A 125 0.45 -28.13 -1.73
C SER A 125 -0.50 -28.98 -0.91
N ALA A 126 -1.45 -29.62 -1.59
CA ALA A 126 -2.41 -30.55 -0.98
C ALA A 126 -1.87 -32.00 -0.87
N LYS A 127 -0.54 -32.18 -0.90
CA LYS A 127 0.12 -33.48 -0.82
C LYS A 127 0.92 -33.60 0.46
#